data_AF-A0A2A5WXG2-F1
#
_entry.id   AF-A0A2A5WXG2-F1
#
_cell.length_a   1.000
_cell.length_b   1.000
_cell.length_c   1.000
_cell.angle_alpha   90.00
_cell.angle_beta   90.00
_cell.angle_gamma   90.00
#
_symmetry.space_group_name_H-M   'P 1'
#
loop_
_entity.id
_entity.type
_entity.pdbx_description
1 polymer ?
#
loop_
_entity_poly.entity_id
_entity_poly.type
_entity_poly.pdbx_seq_one_letter_code
_entity_poly.pdbx_strand_id
1 'polypeptide(L)'
;MLKNINQKLNLNEENYSLIGIVSTSKEYKIAWVLNNTLEISLVKEKDEKINLINNESIYISHFIYRRKKKYLRLISNKILNNVLKKHLISSLSDFDYLIQFSPNLFEFKSFDIINKLKSNNLIQFANFVDMKLIKEKYLLYI
;
A
#
# COMPACT_ATOMS: atom_id res chain seq x y z
N MET A 1 -0.47 -18.85 -21.87
CA MET A 1 -1.77 -18.69 -21.20
C MET A 1 -1.59 -17.80 -19.96
N LEU A 2 -1.62 -16.47 -20.14
CA LEU A 2 -1.59 -15.47 -19.07
C LEU A 2 -2.86 -14.60 -19.15
N LYS A 3 -4.01 -15.28 -19.24
CA LYS A 3 -5.34 -14.66 -19.09
C LYS A 3 -5.91 -15.27 -17.83
N ASN A 4 -5.86 -14.55 -16.69
CA ASN A 4 -6.78 -14.70 -15.54
C ASN A 4 -6.35 -13.99 -14.24
N ILE A 5 -5.69 -12.82 -14.29
CA ILE A 5 -5.55 -12.00 -13.06
C ILE A 5 -6.21 -10.62 -13.21
N ASN A 6 -6.22 -10.04 -14.42
CA ASN A 6 -6.74 -8.67 -14.61
C ASN A 6 -8.27 -8.55 -14.82
N GLN A 7 -9.08 -9.57 -14.49
CA GLN A 7 -10.51 -9.57 -14.82
C GLN A 7 -11.47 -9.28 -13.66
N LYS A 8 -10.97 -9.02 -12.44
CA LYS A 8 -11.86 -8.74 -11.29
C LYS A 8 -11.93 -7.27 -10.86
N LEU A 9 -11.14 -6.38 -11.44
CA LEU A 9 -11.20 -4.95 -11.15
C LEU A 9 -11.16 -4.18 -12.46
N ASN A 10 -12.32 -3.69 -12.93
CA ASN A 10 -12.42 -2.64 -13.95
C ASN A 10 -11.88 -1.31 -13.36
N LEU A 11 -10.60 -1.29 -13.02
CA LEU A 11 -9.86 -0.11 -12.63
C LEU A 11 -8.68 -0.02 -13.59
N ASN A 12 -8.43 1.15 -14.14
CA ASN A 12 -7.22 1.43 -14.90
C ASN A 12 -6.03 1.37 -13.91
N GLU A 13 -5.55 0.17 -13.61
CA GLU A 13 -4.61 -0.17 -12.52
C GLU A 13 -3.21 0.46 -12.66
N GLU A 14 -2.93 1.20 -13.73
CA GLU A 14 -1.62 1.79 -13.97
C GLU A 14 -1.41 3.18 -13.38
N ASN A 15 -2.46 3.89 -12.97
CA ASN A 15 -2.32 5.25 -12.47
C ASN A 15 -2.70 5.34 -10.99
N TYR A 16 -1.72 5.08 -10.13
CA TYR A 16 -1.79 5.30 -8.69
C TYR A 16 -0.51 5.98 -8.20
N SER A 17 -0.60 6.57 -7.01
CA SER A 17 0.56 7.09 -6.30
C SER A 17 0.90 6.19 -5.11
N LEU A 18 2.18 6.16 -4.76
CA LEU A 18 2.69 5.31 -3.68
C LEU A 18 3.49 6.16 -2.71
N ILE A 19 3.22 5.98 -1.42
CA ILE A 19 4.01 6.55 -0.32
C ILE A 19 4.59 5.38 0.48
N GLY A 20 5.89 5.42 0.75
CA GLY A 20 6.53 4.51 1.68
C GLY A 20 6.53 5.11 3.08
N ILE A 21 6.24 4.29 4.10
CA ILE A 21 6.28 4.66 5.51
C ILE A 21 7.30 3.77 6.22
N VAL A 22 8.14 4.41 7.03
CA VAL A 22 8.95 3.73 8.04
C VAL A 22 8.27 3.91 9.38
N SER A 23 7.89 2.80 10.01
CA SER A 23 7.35 2.79 11.35
C SER A 23 7.54 1.50 12.12
N THR A 24 7.96 1.65 13.37
CA THR A 24 8.00 0.56 14.37
C THR A 24 6.62 0.24 14.97
N SER A 25 5.59 1.02 14.65
CA SER A 25 4.24 0.80 15.16
C SER A 25 3.53 -0.34 14.44
N LYS A 26 2.58 -0.99 15.12
CA LYS A 26 1.70 -2.00 14.51
C LYS A 26 0.81 -1.36 13.44
N GLU A 27 0.52 -2.12 12.39
CA GLU A 27 -0.25 -1.67 11.22
C GLU A 27 -1.58 -0.99 11.56
N TYR A 28 -2.35 -1.52 12.51
CA TYR A 28 -3.63 -0.91 12.91
C TYR A 28 -3.46 0.51 13.50
N LYS A 29 -2.30 0.82 14.12
CA LYS A 29 -2.00 2.17 14.59
C LYS A 29 -1.71 3.10 13.42
N ILE A 30 -1.05 2.61 12.38
CA ILE A 30 -0.83 3.37 11.14
C ILE A 30 -2.16 3.64 10.43
N ALA A 31 -3.03 2.64 10.35
CA ALA A 31 -4.39 2.82 9.85
C ALA A 31 -5.16 3.87 10.66
N TRP A 32 -5.03 3.86 11.99
CA TRP A 32 -5.63 4.89 12.86
C TRP A 32 -5.08 6.29 12.59
N VAL A 33 -3.75 6.44 12.43
CA VAL A 33 -3.14 7.73 12.05
C VAL A 33 -3.70 8.23 10.72
N LEU A 34 -3.81 7.36 9.73
CA LEU A 34 -4.37 7.70 8.42
C LEU A 34 -5.84 8.09 8.49
N ASN A 35 -6.65 7.37 9.26
CA ASN A 35 -8.05 7.69 9.46
C ASN A 35 -8.25 9.11 10.02
N ASN A 36 -7.47 9.48 11.04
CA ASN A 36 -7.55 10.81 11.63
C ASN A 36 -6.96 11.91 10.73
N THR A 37 -5.88 11.61 10.02
CA THR A 37 -5.19 12.60 9.18
C THR A 37 -5.99 12.93 7.91
N LEU A 38 -6.70 11.95 7.37
CA LEU A 38 -7.41 12.03 6.10
C LEU A 38 -8.93 12.11 6.26
N GLU A 39 -9.44 11.99 7.48
CA GLU A 39 -10.88 11.86 7.77
C GLU A 39 -11.54 10.72 6.97
N ILE A 40 -10.87 9.57 6.94
CA ILE A 40 -11.34 8.34 6.27
C ILE A 40 -11.54 7.21 7.27
N SER A 41 -12.11 6.11 6.78
CA SER A 41 -12.24 4.87 7.54
C SER A 41 -11.62 3.71 6.78
N LEU A 42 -10.35 3.42 7.08
CA LEU A 42 -9.65 2.23 6.67
C LEU A 42 -10.18 1.03 7.45
N VAL A 43 -10.58 0.00 6.72
CA VAL A 43 -11.07 -1.27 7.27
C VAL A 43 -10.03 -2.34 6.99
N LYS A 44 -9.72 -3.15 8.01
CA LYS A 44 -8.87 -4.33 7.86
C LYS A 44 -9.58 -5.35 6.98
N GLU A 45 -8.95 -5.73 5.89
CA GLU A 45 -9.43 -6.81 5.03
C GLU A 45 -8.76 -8.14 5.41
N LYS A 46 -9.31 -9.24 4.88
CA LYS A 46 -8.65 -10.55 4.96
C LYS A 46 -7.28 -10.45 4.29
N ASP A 47 -6.31 -11.21 4.81
CA ASP A 47 -4.96 -11.19 4.25
C ASP A 47 -5.00 -11.59 2.77
N GLU A 48 -4.33 -10.80 1.95
CA GLU A 48 -4.40 -10.91 0.50
C GLU A 48 -3.41 -11.99 0.03
N LYS A 49 -3.90 -12.92 -0.79
CA LYS A 49 -3.09 -14.02 -1.31
C LYS A 49 -2.61 -13.68 -2.71
N ILE A 50 -1.29 -13.58 -2.88
CA ILE A 50 -0.65 -13.33 -4.17
C ILE A 50 0.03 -14.62 -4.63
N ASN A 51 -0.36 -15.12 -5.80
CA ASN A 51 0.27 -16.29 -6.41
C ASN A 51 1.48 -15.85 -7.24
N LEU A 52 2.64 -16.43 -6.94
CA LEU A 52 3.89 -16.20 -7.66
C LEU A 52 4.03 -17.18 -8.82
N ILE A 53 4.93 -16.86 -9.76
CA ILE A 53 5.16 -17.64 -10.99
C ILE A 53 5.70 -19.05 -10.70
N ASN A 54 6.38 -19.24 -9.57
CA ASN A 54 6.95 -20.51 -9.11
C ASN A 54 5.95 -21.39 -8.33
N ASN A 55 4.63 -21.18 -8.51
CA ASN A 55 3.56 -21.83 -7.74
C ASN A 55 3.60 -21.61 -6.22
N GLU A 56 4.44 -20.68 -5.73
CA GLU A 56 4.38 -20.24 -4.35
C GLU A 56 3.25 -19.22 -4.17
N SER A 57 2.78 -19.08 -2.93
CA SER A 57 1.86 -18.01 -2.58
C SER A 57 2.39 -17.23 -1.39
N ILE A 58 2.28 -15.91 -1.47
CA ILE A 58 2.60 -15.00 -0.38
C ILE A 58 1.33 -14.35 0.13
N TYR A 59 1.30 -14.08 1.44
CA TYR A 59 0.19 -13.41 2.09
C TYR A 59 0.68 -12.10 2.69
N ILE A 60 -0.12 -11.06 2.49
CA ILE A 60 0.15 -9.73 3.02
C ILE A 60 -1.07 -9.21 3.78
N SER A 61 -0.78 -8.42 4.81
CA SER A 61 -1.81 -7.67 5.53
C SER A 61 -2.07 -6.35 4.82
N HIS A 62 -3.33 -5.94 4.76
CA HIS A 62 -3.70 -4.63 4.22
C HIS A 62 -5.02 -4.11 4.82
N PHE A 63 -5.21 -2.80 4.70
CA PHE A 63 -6.45 -2.09 5.00
C PHE A 63 -6.92 -1.33 3.76
N ILE A 64 -8.23 -1.19 3.57
CA ILE A 64 -8.81 -0.48 2.43
C ILE A 64 -9.81 0.57 2.89
N TYR A 65 -9.76 1.72 2.23
CA TYR A 65 -10.81 2.73 2.18
C TYR A 65 -11.21 2.92 0.71
N ARG A 66 -12.52 2.92 0.43
CA ARG A 66 -13.05 3.12 -0.92
C ARG A 66 -14.29 3.99 -0.89
N ARG A 67 -14.33 5.02 -1.73
CA ARG A 67 -15.50 5.89 -1.94
C ARG A 67 -15.58 6.34 -3.39
N LYS A 68 -16.60 5.89 -4.13
CA LYS A 68 -16.75 6.14 -5.58
C LYS A 68 -15.48 5.71 -6.35
N LYS A 69 -14.84 6.64 -7.08
CA LYS A 69 -13.59 6.44 -7.84
C LYS A 69 -12.32 6.74 -7.01
N LYS A 70 -12.46 6.97 -5.70
CA LYS A 70 -11.34 7.24 -4.78
C LYS A 70 -11.07 6.01 -3.93
N TYR A 71 -9.79 5.67 -3.77
CA TYR A 71 -9.38 4.62 -2.86
C TYR A 71 -8.05 4.96 -2.17
N LEU A 72 -7.86 4.38 -1.00
CA LEU A 72 -6.59 4.29 -0.31
C LEU A 72 -6.43 2.88 0.24
N ARG A 73 -5.25 2.29 0.04
CA ARG A 73 -4.86 1.00 0.60
C ARG A 73 -3.59 1.20 1.40
N LEU A 74 -3.62 0.76 2.66
CA LEU A 74 -2.42 0.57 3.47
C LEU A 74 -2.01 -0.88 3.32
N ILE A 75 -0.76 -1.12 2.93
CA ILE A 75 -0.21 -2.46 2.67
C ILE A 75 0.99 -2.64 3.59
N SER A 76 1.05 -3.75 4.32
CA SER A 76 2.29 -4.14 4.98
C SER A 76 3.30 -4.60 3.93
N ASN A 77 4.50 -4.04 3.95
CA ASN A 77 5.57 -4.53 3.09
C ASN A 77 6.12 -5.87 3.60
N LYS A 78 5.74 -6.33 4.79
CA LYS A 78 6.18 -7.62 5.34
C LYS A 78 5.29 -8.77 4.84
N ILE A 79 5.91 -9.84 4.37
CA ILE A 79 5.22 -11.09 4.01
C ILE A 79 4.99 -11.94 5.26
N LEU A 80 3.79 -12.53 5.38
CA LEU A 80 3.37 -13.26 6.58
C LEU A 80 3.83 -14.72 6.61
N ASN A 81 3.98 -15.36 5.45
CA ASN A 81 4.11 -16.82 5.34
C ASN A 81 5.36 -17.30 4.56
N ASN A 82 6.37 -16.44 4.39
CA ASN A 82 7.57 -16.78 3.64
C ASN A 82 8.84 -16.49 4.46
N VAL A 83 9.68 -17.50 4.63
CA VAL A 83 10.92 -17.41 5.43
C VAL A 83 12.06 -16.77 4.62
N LEU A 84 12.09 -17.02 3.31
CA LEU A 84 13.15 -16.55 2.40
C LEU A 84 12.89 -15.12 1.93
N LYS A 85 11.65 -14.82 1.54
CA LYS A 85 11.24 -13.49 1.09
C LYS A 85 10.51 -12.76 2.20
N LYS A 86 11.19 -11.81 2.84
CA LYS A 86 10.66 -11.03 3.96
C LYS A 86 9.75 -9.87 3.53
N HIS A 87 10.01 -9.29 2.36
CA HIS A 87 9.33 -8.09 1.88
C HIS A 87 8.55 -8.32 0.60
N LEU A 88 7.38 -7.70 0.47
CA LEU A 88 6.55 -7.71 -0.74
C LEU A 88 7.32 -7.10 -1.91
N ILE A 89 7.79 -5.87 -1.72
CA ILE A 89 8.64 -5.13 -2.65
C ILE A 89 10.04 -5.02 -2.05
N SER A 90 10.96 -5.86 -2.53
CA SER A 90 12.31 -5.98 -1.98
C SER A 90 13.13 -4.69 -2.16
N SER A 91 12.94 -3.96 -3.27
CA SER A 91 13.59 -2.67 -3.52
C SER A 91 13.14 -1.56 -2.57
N LEU A 92 12.04 -1.77 -1.85
CA LEU A 92 11.48 -0.86 -0.85
C LEU A 92 11.60 -1.42 0.56
N SER A 93 12.58 -2.29 0.82
CA SER A 93 12.75 -2.99 2.11
C SER A 93 13.02 -2.07 3.29
N ASP A 94 13.44 -0.82 3.07
CA ASP A 94 13.55 0.20 4.12
C ASP A 94 12.18 0.67 4.63
N PHE A 95 11.10 0.43 3.87
CA PHE A 95 9.74 0.81 4.24
C PHE A 95 8.98 -0.37 4.84
N ASP A 96 8.41 -0.15 6.02
CA ASP A 96 7.56 -1.12 6.73
C ASP A 96 6.16 -1.22 6.11
N TYR A 97 5.65 -0.09 5.61
CA TYR A 97 4.31 0.01 5.03
C TYR A 97 4.32 0.81 3.73
N LEU A 98 3.38 0.50 2.85
CA LEU A 98 3.14 1.21 1.60
C LEU A 98 1.70 1.72 1.57
N ILE A 99 1.52 2.99 1.22
CA ILE A 99 0.19 3.57 0.96
C ILE A 99 0.02 3.72 -0.54
N GLN A 100 -0.89 2.93 -1.09
CA GLN A 100 -1.32 3.01 -2.48
C GLN A 100 -2.64 3.77 -2.55
N PHE A 101 -2.76 4.74 -3.45
CA PHE A 101 -4.01 5.52 -3.56
C PHE A 101 -4.25 6.04 -4.96
N SER A 102 -5.52 6.29 -5.26
CA SER A 102 -5.93 6.87 -6.53
C SER A 102 -5.45 8.33 -6.66
N PRO A 103 -5.02 8.80 -7.85
CA PRO A 103 -4.49 10.15 -8.03
C PRO A 103 -5.46 11.28 -7.64
N ASN A 104 -6.77 11.01 -7.69
CA ASN A 104 -7.85 11.92 -7.31
C ASN A 104 -8.19 11.89 -5.81
N LEU A 105 -7.49 11.11 -4.98
CA LEU A 105 -7.78 11.07 -3.56
C LEU A 105 -7.50 12.43 -2.90
N PHE A 106 -6.34 13.01 -3.19
CA PHE A 106 -5.89 14.31 -2.68
C PHE A 106 -6.13 15.43 -3.69
N GLU A 107 -7.37 15.56 -4.18
CA GLU A 107 -7.82 16.54 -5.19
C GLU A 107 -7.41 18.01 -4.91
N PHE A 108 -6.88 18.34 -3.72
CA PHE A 108 -6.36 19.64 -3.37
C PHE A 108 -4.83 19.71 -3.46
N LYS A 109 -4.30 20.51 -4.40
CA LYS A 109 -2.85 20.77 -4.58
C LYS A 109 -2.12 21.29 -3.32
N SER A 110 -2.84 21.83 -2.34
CA SER A 110 -2.32 22.32 -1.07
C SER A 110 -2.18 21.24 0.01
N PHE A 111 -2.69 20.03 -0.23
CA PHE A 111 -2.66 18.96 0.75
C PHE A 111 -1.28 18.27 0.76
N ASP A 112 -0.40 18.74 1.64
CA ASP A 112 0.89 18.10 1.88
C ASP A 112 0.74 16.89 2.81
N ILE A 113 0.36 15.76 2.20
CA ILE A 113 0.20 14.50 2.92
C ILE A 113 1.49 14.07 3.64
N ILE A 114 2.66 14.31 3.06
CA ILE A 114 3.92 13.86 3.66
C ILE A 114 4.17 14.61 4.97
N ASN A 115 4.00 15.93 4.98
CA ASN A 115 4.16 16.71 6.20
C ASN A 115 3.10 16.39 7.24
N LYS A 116 1.85 16.13 6.83
CA LYS A 116 0.79 15.68 7.74
C LYS A 116 1.11 14.33 8.38
N LEU A 117 1.58 13.35 7.60
CA LEU A 117 1.98 12.04 8.14
C LEU A 117 3.14 12.17 9.13
N LYS A 118 4.18 12.95 8.78
CA LYS A 118 5.36 13.18 9.62
C LYS A 118 5.05 13.97 10.91
N SER A 119 3.92 14.68 10.97
CA SER A 119 3.50 15.37 12.20
C SER A 119 3.13 14.39 13.33
N ASN A 120 2.83 13.14 13.00
CA ASN A 120 2.53 12.10 13.97
C ASN A 120 3.80 11.35 14.37
N ASN A 121 4.06 11.25 15.67
CA ASN A 121 5.25 10.59 16.23
C ASN A 121 5.33 9.08 15.96
N LEU A 122 4.24 8.45 15.53
CA LEU A 122 4.24 7.04 15.12
C LEU A 122 4.80 6.85 13.71
N ILE A 123 5.04 7.91 12.95
CA ILE A 123 5.61 7.85 11.60
C ILE A 123 7.02 8.46 11.64
N GLN A 124 8.04 7.62 11.63
CA GLN A 124 9.45 8.03 11.64
C GLN A 124 9.85 8.66 10.31
N PHE A 125 9.35 8.11 9.21
CA PHE A 125 9.61 8.63 7.88
C PHE A 125 8.43 8.33 6.94
N ALA A 126 8.18 9.26 6.02
CA ALA A 126 7.26 9.08 4.92
C ALA A 126 7.80 9.81 3.68
N ASN A 127 7.72 9.18 2.51
CA ASN A 127 8.01 9.86 1.26
C ASN A 127 7.27 9.22 0.09
N PHE A 128 7.07 9.99 -0.97
CA PHE A 128 6.63 9.44 -2.25
C PHE A 128 7.68 8.47 -2.79
N VAL A 129 7.21 7.38 -3.36
CA VAL A 129 8.05 6.39 -4.02
C VAL A 129 8.01 6.61 -5.53
N ASP A 130 9.18 6.68 -6.16
CA ASP A 130 9.26 6.69 -7.62
C ASP A 130 8.94 5.31 -8.17
N MET A 131 7.77 5.19 -8.81
CA MET A 131 7.28 3.96 -9.42
C MET A 131 8.22 3.40 -10.50
N LYS A 132 9.05 4.25 -11.12
CA LYS A 132 10.03 3.83 -12.14
C LYS A 132 11.13 2.95 -11.56
N LEU A 133 11.39 3.05 -10.26
CA LEU A 133 12.44 2.30 -9.57
C LEU A 133 11.95 0.93 -9.07
N ILE A 134 10.64 0.65 -9.16
CA ILE A 134 10.06 -0.61 -8.67
C ILE A 134 9.95 -1.62 -9.82
N LYS A 135 10.74 -2.69 -9.75
CA LYS A 135 10.68 -3.80 -10.71
C LYS A 135 9.46 -4.69 -10.46
N GLU A 136 9.12 -4.90 -9.20
CA GLU A 136 8.05 -5.79 -8.74
C GLU A 136 6.68 -5.10 -8.60
N LYS A 137 6.45 -3.99 -9.31
CA LYS A 137 5.20 -3.20 -9.22
C LYS A 137 3.93 -4.01 -9.51
N TYR A 138 4.07 -5.11 -10.25
CA TYR A 138 2.98 -6.05 -10.54
C TYR A 138 2.39 -6.70 -9.28
N LEU A 139 3.17 -6.77 -8.19
CA LEU A 139 2.70 -7.27 -6.89
C LEU A 139 1.76 -6.28 -6.19
N LEU A 140 1.60 -5.06 -6.71
CA LEU A 140 0.67 -4.05 -6.18
C LEU A 140 -0.62 -3.92 -7.02
N TYR A 141 -0.73 -4.70 -8.11
CA TYR A 141 -1.95 -4.80 -8.92
C TYR A 141 -2.84 -5.92 -8.36
N ILE A 142 -3.39 -5.69 -7.16
CA ILE A 142 -4.23 -6.67 -6.44
C ILE A 142 -5.62 -6.12 -6.18
#